data_AF-A0A7W9UM24-F1
#
_entry.id   AF-A0A7W9UM24-F1
#
_cell.length_a   1.000
_cell.length_b   1.000
_cell.length_c   1.000
_cell.angle_alpha   90.00
_cell.angle_beta   90.00
_cell.angle_gamma   90.00
#
_symmetry.space_group_name_H-M   'P 1'
#
loop_
_entity.id
_entity.type
_entity.pdbx_description
1 polymer ?
#
loop_
_entity_poly.entity_id
_entity_poly.type
_entity_poly.pdbx_seq_one_letter_code
_entity_poly.pdbx_strand_id
1 'polypeptide(L)'
;MLLANDGLTTPLLEASLGTALHIRVVHQDVVPADRVSETVARSLRVDEDCEVVVRHSGLVDPDLVLVSMNHVVAEKNAATRFGIDGPGPIGYQLASRGVAQSRRVLWAGLARWIDGRPCVAKAYVIDVSGAPVCYIKECFNPDLISPQSCPDASGGGTGEPEPVLVDEVRASRPNDPGVPPTDSGNRPALHQPSWPDAAAAARNTDRLRSLPPLVGSAECEALRTELAAATEGRAFVLQLGDCAETFEMSDVRALADRQALAAAAAAVLSYGRGITPVVIGRVAGEYAKPRSQPLEKSTGLHSYLGDMINGYEPDAASRTPDPGRMVEAYFHAAATLNHLRTHPMPPAGAAARLIREAADLCDHRGPVRLLRDVADLLDLVMTASDGGRNQHGPLMRVSHEALLLDYEQALTRRGHDGRWWDCSAHLLWIGERTRDPAHAHIRFAELINNPIGVKLGPATRPADVAALCRRLNPGKVPGRLTLIPRLGADRAATVLPALLEAAAETGTPVCWVCDPMHGNTFVTDQGIKTRRVDEVTAEIRAFFGACRATGVMPGGLHLETAPEPVTECVGGWQRLREDELATKYDTRCDPRLNAAQTLQCVTVAVDELGSWPE
;
A
#
# COMPACT_ATOMS: atom_id res chain seq x y z
N MET A 1 -19.24 -3.12 38.96
CA MET A 1 -18.03 -2.57 39.63
C MET A 1 -17.10 -1.85 38.65
N LEU A 2 -16.70 -2.46 37.52
CA LEU A 2 -15.75 -1.89 36.56
C LEU A 2 -16.10 -0.46 36.08
N LEU A 3 -17.38 -0.20 35.80
CA LEU A 3 -17.86 1.10 35.31
C LEU A 3 -17.92 2.21 36.37
N ALA A 4 -18.27 1.85 37.60
CA ALA A 4 -18.55 2.80 38.68
C ALA A 4 -17.34 3.04 39.61
N ASN A 5 -16.27 2.26 39.48
CA ASN A 5 -15.10 2.33 40.36
C ASN A 5 -14.14 3.45 39.91
N ASP A 6 -13.61 4.24 40.83
CA ASP A 6 -12.59 5.29 40.63
C ASP A 6 -11.15 4.79 40.87
N GLY A 7 -10.97 3.50 41.16
CA GLY A 7 -9.70 2.79 41.28
C GLY A 7 -9.04 2.41 39.95
N LEU A 8 -7.94 1.65 40.03
CA LEU A 8 -7.19 1.17 38.87
C LEU A 8 -8.00 0.10 38.11
N THR A 9 -8.29 0.32 36.82
CA THR A 9 -9.01 -0.67 36.00
C THR A 9 -8.19 -1.95 35.78
N THR A 10 -6.89 -1.83 35.53
CA THR A 10 -6.02 -2.97 35.19
C THR A 10 -6.00 -4.06 36.27
N PRO A 11 -5.76 -3.77 37.57
CA PRO A 11 -5.82 -4.78 38.62
C PRO A 11 -7.21 -5.44 38.77
N LEU A 12 -8.30 -4.70 38.51
CA LEU A 12 -9.65 -5.27 38.55
C LEU A 12 -9.87 -6.26 37.40
N LEU A 13 -9.37 -5.94 36.21
CA LEU A 13 -9.41 -6.84 35.06
C LEU A 13 -8.53 -8.07 35.29
N GLU A 14 -7.30 -7.88 35.78
CA GLU A 14 -6.38 -8.98 36.10
C GLU A 14 -6.97 -9.91 37.18
N ALA A 15 -7.56 -9.35 38.24
CA ALA A 15 -8.24 -10.12 39.27
C ALA A 15 -9.48 -10.86 38.73
N SER A 16 -10.22 -10.25 37.80
CA SER A 16 -11.41 -10.85 37.19
C SER A 16 -11.08 -11.95 36.18
N LEU A 17 -9.97 -11.82 35.46
CA LEU A 17 -9.55 -12.77 34.43
C LEU A 17 -8.58 -13.83 34.97
N GLY A 18 -8.01 -13.61 36.15
CA GLY A 18 -7.03 -14.52 36.75
C GLY A 18 -5.69 -14.55 36.02
N THR A 19 -5.34 -13.49 35.28
CA THR A 19 -4.13 -13.41 34.47
C THR A 19 -3.56 -11.99 34.46
N ALA A 20 -2.26 -11.86 34.26
CA ALA A 20 -1.59 -10.57 34.14
C ALA A 20 -1.86 -9.97 32.75
N LEU A 21 -2.03 -8.65 32.69
CA LEU A 21 -2.30 -7.95 31.44
C LEU A 21 -1.09 -7.11 31.01
N HIS A 22 -0.84 -7.09 29.71
CA HIS A 22 0.22 -6.32 29.08
C HIS A 22 -0.38 -5.23 28.18
N ILE A 23 0.30 -4.09 28.08
CA ILE A 23 -0.07 -3.07 27.10
C ILE A 23 0.56 -3.38 25.76
N ARG A 24 -0.25 -3.27 24.70
CA ARG A 24 0.18 -3.18 23.32
C ARG A 24 -0.22 -1.81 22.78
N VAL A 25 0.75 -0.93 22.58
CA VAL A 25 0.51 0.35 21.91
C VAL A 25 0.30 0.07 20.42
N VAL A 26 -0.89 0.41 19.91
CA VAL A 26 -1.26 0.25 18.50
C VAL A 26 -0.71 1.42 17.69
N HIS A 27 -0.88 2.63 18.23
CA HIS A 27 -0.48 3.87 17.59
C HIS A 27 -0.30 4.96 18.66
N GLN A 28 0.67 5.85 18.46
CA GLN A 28 0.95 6.98 19.36
C GLN A 28 1.55 8.13 18.57
N ASP A 29 0.88 9.28 18.59
CA ASP A 29 1.28 10.50 17.89
C ASP A 29 1.30 11.70 18.84
N VAL A 30 2.05 12.74 18.46
CA VAL A 30 2.00 14.07 19.08
C VAL A 30 1.25 15.01 18.14
N VAL A 31 0.19 15.63 18.61
CA VAL A 31 -0.68 16.50 17.82
C VAL A 31 -0.99 17.80 18.57
N PRO A 32 -1.29 18.91 17.88
CA PRO A 32 -1.84 20.11 18.54
C PRO A 32 -3.15 19.80 19.30
N ALA A 33 -3.39 20.49 20.41
CA ALA A 33 -4.57 20.30 21.26
C ALA A 33 -5.89 20.62 20.53
N ASP A 34 -5.86 21.49 19.52
CA ASP A 34 -7.02 21.72 18.62
C ASP A 34 -7.48 20.45 17.86
N ARG A 35 -6.65 19.40 17.85
CA ARG A 35 -6.93 18.13 17.16
C ARG A 35 -7.61 17.09 18.02
N VAL A 36 -7.81 17.34 19.32
CA VAL A 36 -8.61 16.48 20.20
C VAL A 36 -9.98 17.10 20.46
N SER A 37 -10.94 16.34 21.00
CA SER A 37 -12.29 16.89 21.21
C SER A 37 -12.30 17.98 22.24
N GLU A 38 -13.19 18.96 22.05
CA GLU A 38 -13.37 20.05 23.01
C GLU A 38 -13.65 19.49 24.42
N THR A 39 -14.39 18.38 24.52
CA THR A 39 -14.61 17.67 25.77
C THR A 39 -13.30 17.17 26.39
N VAL A 40 -12.41 16.56 25.59
CA VAL A 40 -11.10 16.08 26.06
C VAL A 40 -10.19 17.25 26.44
N ALA A 41 -10.07 18.26 25.58
CA ALA A 41 -9.25 19.45 25.82
C ALA A 41 -9.69 20.18 27.11
N ARG A 42 -10.99 20.41 27.27
CA ARG A 42 -11.57 21.03 28.48
C ARG A 42 -11.37 20.16 29.72
N SER A 43 -11.47 18.84 29.58
CA SER A 43 -11.25 17.90 30.68
C SER A 43 -9.79 17.86 31.15
N LEU A 44 -8.84 18.09 30.24
CA LEU A 44 -7.41 18.18 30.51
C LEU A 44 -6.92 19.60 30.82
N ARG A 45 -7.76 20.62 30.65
CA ARG A 45 -7.38 22.05 30.82
C ARG A 45 -6.14 22.43 30.00
N VAL A 46 -6.08 21.94 28.76
CA VAL A 46 -5.01 22.28 27.81
C VAL A 46 -5.47 23.41 26.90
N ASP A 47 -4.58 24.36 26.64
CA ASP A 47 -4.80 25.44 25.68
C ASP A 47 -4.66 24.92 24.24
N GLU A 48 -5.30 25.60 23.27
CA GLU A 48 -5.35 25.16 21.86
C GLU A 48 -3.96 25.05 21.21
N ASP A 49 -3.01 25.89 21.65
CA ASP A 49 -1.63 25.95 21.14
C ASP A 49 -0.70 24.86 21.75
N CYS A 50 -1.17 24.09 22.73
CA CYS A 50 -0.36 23.05 23.37
C CYS A 50 -0.26 21.79 22.50
N GLU A 51 0.85 21.06 22.63
CA GLU A 51 0.98 19.72 22.06
C GLU A 51 0.44 18.68 23.05
N VAL A 52 -0.30 17.70 22.53
CA VAL A 52 -0.80 16.55 23.29
C VAL A 52 -0.33 15.24 22.65
N VAL A 53 -0.04 14.25 23.49
CA VAL A 53 0.16 12.86 23.07
C VAL A 53 -1.21 12.21 22.95
N VAL A 54 -1.49 11.62 21.78
CA VAL A 54 -2.66 10.77 21.54
C VAL A 54 -2.18 9.34 21.34
N ARG A 55 -2.64 8.42 22.19
CA ARG A 55 -2.20 7.02 22.20
C ARG A 55 -3.39 6.08 22.15
N HIS A 56 -3.39 5.20 21.16
CA HIS A 56 -4.32 4.08 21.04
C HIS A 56 -3.61 2.81 21.50
N SER A 57 -4.10 2.17 22.55
CA SER A 57 -3.43 1.04 23.20
C SER A 57 -4.40 -0.03 23.67
N GLY A 58 -4.07 -1.30 23.44
CA GLY A 58 -4.83 -2.44 23.94
C GLY A 58 -4.24 -3.00 25.23
N LEU A 59 -5.09 -3.39 26.19
CA LEU A 59 -4.70 -4.36 27.22
C LEU A 59 -4.92 -5.76 26.66
N VAL A 60 -3.88 -6.60 26.69
CA VAL A 60 -3.93 -7.98 26.20
C VAL A 60 -3.50 -8.95 27.30
N ASP A 61 -4.04 -10.17 27.26
CA ASP A 61 -3.58 -11.26 28.12
C ASP A 61 -2.34 -11.98 27.52
N PRO A 62 -1.76 -13.02 28.19
CA PRO A 62 -0.61 -13.75 27.68
C PRO A 62 -0.85 -14.49 26.36
N ASP A 63 -2.11 -14.80 26.02
CA ASP A 63 -2.50 -15.43 24.75
C ASP A 63 -2.80 -14.39 23.66
N LEU A 64 -2.49 -13.12 23.92
CA LEU A 64 -2.71 -11.96 23.04
C LEU A 64 -4.19 -11.65 22.76
N VAL A 65 -5.11 -12.16 23.59
CA VAL A 65 -6.52 -11.79 23.51
C VAL A 65 -6.69 -10.37 24.01
N LEU A 66 -7.33 -9.53 23.20
CA LEU A 66 -7.58 -8.13 23.53
C LEU A 66 -8.68 -8.03 24.60
N VAL A 67 -8.33 -7.47 25.76
CA VAL A 67 -9.23 -7.30 26.90
C VAL A 67 -9.91 -5.93 26.89
N SER A 68 -9.15 -4.88 26.63
CA SER A 68 -9.68 -3.52 26.48
C SER A 68 -8.94 -2.75 25.40
N MET A 69 -9.63 -1.79 24.79
CA MET A 69 -9.05 -0.83 23.85
C MET A 69 -9.14 0.57 24.44
N ASN A 70 -8.02 1.26 24.49
CA ASN A 70 -7.85 2.50 25.22
C ASN A 70 -7.43 3.63 24.28
N HIS A 71 -8.24 4.67 24.21
CA HIS A 71 -7.88 5.96 23.66
C HIS A 71 -7.41 6.87 24.79
N VAL A 72 -6.14 7.28 24.74
CA VAL A 72 -5.46 8.02 25.79
C VAL A 72 -4.99 9.36 25.23
N VAL A 73 -5.25 10.44 25.97
CA VAL A 73 -4.78 11.79 25.63
C VAL A 73 -4.12 12.42 26.85
N ALA A 74 -2.94 13.00 26.68
CA ALA A 74 -2.22 13.73 27.74
C ALA A 74 -1.44 14.90 27.14
N GLU A 75 -1.28 16.01 27.87
CA GLU A 75 -0.36 17.08 27.48
C GLU A 75 1.06 16.52 27.36
N LYS A 76 1.80 16.91 26.31
CA LYS A 76 3.08 16.27 25.94
C LYS A 76 4.09 16.23 27.07
N ASN A 77 4.29 17.33 27.79
CA ASN A 77 5.26 17.38 28.89
C ASN A 77 4.79 16.56 30.10
N ALA A 78 3.51 16.60 30.44
CA ALA A 78 2.91 15.75 31.45
C ALA A 78 3.02 14.27 31.08
N ALA A 79 2.79 13.94 29.81
CA ALA A 79 2.87 12.58 29.30
C ALA A 79 4.27 11.99 29.55
N THR A 80 5.32 12.69 29.14
CA THR A 80 6.71 12.27 29.36
C THR A 80 7.08 12.26 30.84
N ARG A 81 6.70 13.30 31.59
CA ARG A 81 7.00 13.41 33.04
C ARG A 81 6.41 12.25 33.83
N PHE A 82 5.18 11.84 33.51
CA PHE A 82 4.46 10.79 34.22
C PHE A 82 4.55 9.42 33.53
N GLY A 83 5.27 9.35 32.40
CA GLY A 83 5.50 8.16 31.59
C GLY A 83 4.26 7.58 30.93
N ILE A 84 3.25 8.41 30.66
CA ILE A 84 2.00 8.03 29.98
C ILE A 84 2.26 7.62 28.53
N ASP A 85 3.30 8.18 27.92
CA ASP A 85 3.81 7.87 26.57
C ASP A 85 4.68 6.60 26.53
N GLY A 86 4.89 5.93 27.67
CA GLY A 86 5.68 4.71 27.79
C GLY A 86 4.90 3.41 27.53
N PRO A 87 5.61 2.26 27.44
CA PRO A 87 5.04 0.99 26.98
C PRO A 87 4.23 0.21 28.04
N GLY A 88 4.13 0.72 29.27
CA GLY A 88 3.47 0.02 30.39
C GLY A 88 2.04 0.49 30.65
N PRO A 89 1.26 -0.25 31.46
CA PRO A 89 -0.02 0.24 31.98
C PRO A 89 0.14 1.54 32.76
N ILE A 90 -0.57 2.58 32.35
CA ILE A 90 -0.44 3.94 32.92
C ILE A 90 -0.64 3.95 34.44
N GLY A 91 -1.62 3.16 34.91
CA GLY A 91 -1.90 3.02 36.34
C GLY A 91 -0.70 2.53 37.15
N TYR A 92 -0.01 1.48 36.66
CA TYR A 92 1.19 0.94 37.30
C TYR A 92 2.38 1.87 37.17
N GLN A 93 2.55 2.52 36.02
CA GLN A 93 3.60 3.50 35.78
C GLN A 93 3.48 4.71 36.72
N LEU A 94 2.27 5.21 36.96
CA LEU A 94 2.03 6.28 37.93
C LEU A 94 2.27 5.81 39.37
N ALA A 95 1.79 4.61 39.72
CA ALA A 95 1.98 4.04 41.05
C ALA A 95 3.46 3.79 41.38
N SER A 96 4.23 3.26 40.42
CA SER A 96 5.68 2.99 40.59
C SER A 96 6.52 4.25 40.85
N ARG A 97 6.01 5.42 40.46
CA ARG A 97 6.64 6.73 40.69
C ARG A 97 6.26 7.35 42.03
N GLY A 98 5.42 6.69 42.84
CA GLY A 98 4.99 7.19 44.15
C GLY A 98 4.11 8.44 44.09
N VAL A 99 3.46 8.68 42.94
CA VAL A 99 2.66 9.89 42.71
C VAL A 99 1.21 9.67 43.17
N ALA A 100 0.70 10.57 44.00
CA ALA A 100 -0.70 10.55 44.41
C ALA A 100 -1.61 10.87 43.21
N GLN A 101 -2.49 9.91 42.88
CA GLN A 101 -3.40 9.98 41.74
C GLN A 101 -4.85 9.74 42.18
N SER A 102 -5.79 10.44 41.56
CA SER A 102 -7.23 10.19 41.66
C SER A 102 -7.83 10.08 40.27
N ARG A 103 -8.97 9.38 40.13
CA ARG A 103 -9.69 9.30 38.85
C ARG A 103 -11.05 9.97 39.00
N ARG A 104 -11.40 10.76 38.00
CA ARG A 104 -12.73 11.35 37.87
C ARG A 104 -13.40 10.75 36.65
N VAL A 105 -14.42 9.92 36.88
CA VAL A 105 -15.22 9.35 35.80
C VAL A 105 -16.03 10.47 35.16
N LEU A 106 -15.87 10.62 33.85
CA LEU A 106 -16.59 11.61 33.05
C LEU A 106 -17.85 11.01 32.44
N TRP A 107 -17.75 9.75 32.01
CA TRP A 107 -18.83 9.04 31.35
C TRP A 107 -18.65 7.53 31.47
N ALA A 108 -19.75 6.78 31.54
CA ALA A 108 -19.76 5.33 31.44
C ALA A 108 -21.06 4.88 30.77
N GLY A 109 -20.99 3.92 29.85
CA GLY A 109 -22.18 3.50 29.12
C GLY A 109 -21.90 2.46 28.04
N LEU A 110 -22.86 2.31 27.13
CA LEU A 110 -22.73 1.49 25.94
C LEU A 110 -21.95 2.25 24.86
N ALA A 111 -21.02 1.55 24.22
CA ALA A 111 -20.27 2.00 23.05
C ALA A 111 -20.21 0.89 22.00
N ARG A 112 -19.36 1.08 20.99
CA ARG A 112 -19.08 0.06 19.96
C ARG A 112 -17.69 -0.51 20.16
N TRP A 113 -17.60 -1.84 20.13
CA TRP A 113 -16.34 -2.55 20.05
C TRP A 113 -15.69 -2.35 18.67
N ILE A 114 -14.42 -2.74 18.55
CA ILE A 114 -13.63 -2.59 17.32
C ILE A 114 -14.27 -3.32 16.13
N ASP A 115 -15.03 -4.39 16.37
CA ASP A 115 -15.77 -5.14 15.35
C ASP A 115 -17.23 -4.66 15.14
N GLY A 116 -17.63 -3.57 15.81
CA GLY A 116 -18.97 -2.98 15.73
C GLY A 116 -20.02 -3.57 16.67
N ARG A 117 -19.70 -4.65 17.42
CA ARG A 117 -20.62 -5.19 18.43
C ARG A 117 -20.83 -4.19 19.58
N PRO A 118 -22.01 -4.16 20.23
CA PRO A 118 -22.19 -3.36 21.43
C PRO A 118 -21.19 -3.79 22.51
N CYS A 119 -20.53 -2.83 23.14
CA CYS A 119 -19.67 -3.08 24.27
C CYS A 119 -19.95 -2.09 25.39
N VAL A 120 -19.36 -2.36 26.55
CA VAL A 120 -19.30 -1.39 27.64
C VAL A 120 -18.07 -0.51 27.45
N ALA A 121 -18.19 0.77 27.78
CA ALA A 121 -17.05 1.69 27.81
C ALA A 121 -17.16 2.69 28.95
N LYS A 122 -16.00 3.29 29.28
CA LYS A 122 -15.87 4.30 30.33
C LYS A 122 -14.83 5.33 29.93
N ALA A 123 -15.15 6.61 30.10
CA ALA A 123 -14.23 7.72 29.95
C ALA A 123 -13.95 8.36 31.31
N TYR A 124 -12.68 8.64 31.60
CA TYR A 124 -12.26 9.23 32.87
C TYR A 124 -10.97 10.03 32.70
N VAL A 125 -10.73 10.94 33.63
CA VAL A 125 -9.47 11.68 33.76
C VAL A 125 -8.72 11.18 34.97
N ILE A 126 -7.40 11.04 34.83
CA ILE A 126 -6.48 10.85 35.94
C ILE A 126 -5.96 12.22 36.35
N ASP A 127 -6.21 12.58 37.60
CA ASP A 127 -5.65 13.76 38.25
C ASP A 127 -4.41 13.36 39.04
N VAL A 128 -3.34 14.13 38.93
CA VAL A 128 -2.10 13.99 39.70
C VAL A 128 -1.85 15.30 40.42
N SER A 129 -1.70 15.25 41.74
CA SER A 129 -1.47 16.45 42.57
C SER A 129 -2.49 17.58 42.33
N GLY A 130 -3.75 17.24 42.02
CA GLY A 130 -4.83 18.20 41.78
C GLY A 130 -4.91 18.78 40.36
N ALA A 131 -4.07 18.31 39.43
CA ALA A 131 -4.10 18.69 38.02
C ALA A 131 -4.49 17.49 37.13
N PRO A 132 -5.35 17.68 36.12
CA PRO A 132 -5.69 16.63 35.16
C PRO A 132 -4.49 16.38 34.24
N VAL A 133 -3.99 15.15 34.20
CA VAL A 133 -2.78 14.81 33.43
C VAL A 133 -3.05 13.86 32.27
N CYS A 134 -4.15 13.12 32.31
CA CYS A 134 -4.43 12.07 31.34
C CYS A 134 -5.93 11.82 31.23
N TYR A 135 -6.46 11.84 30.01
CA TYR A 135 -7.81 11.40 29.66
C TYR A 135 -7.71 9.99 29.08
N ILE A 136 -8.60 9.10 29.50
CA ILE A 136 -8.69 7.73 28.99
C ILE A 136 -10.15 7.39 28.68
N LYS A 137 -10.44 7.01 27.43
CA LYS A 137 -11.65 6.26 27.06
C LYS A 137 -11.26 4.80 26.87
N GLU A 138 -11.84 3.94 27.69
CA GLU A 138 -11.58 2.50 27.71
C GLU A 138 -12.85 1.76 27.29
N CYS A 139 -12.77 1.05 26.17
CA CYS A 139 -13.79 0.11 25.69
C CYS A 139 -13.39 -1.30 26.13
N PHE A 140 -14.35 -2.12 26.52
CA PHE A 140 -14.10 -3.49 27.01
C PHE A 140 -14.55 -4.55 26.00
N ASN A 141 -13.79 -5.64 25.88
CA ASN A 141 -14.13 -6.71 24.95
C ASN A 141 -15.49 -7.34 25.33
N PRO A 142 -16.50 -7.33 24.42
CA PRO A 142 -17.83 -7.84 24.70
C PRO A 142 -17.88 -9.35 24.98
N ASP A 143 -16.87 -10.13 24.53
CA ASP A 143 -16.75 -11.56 24.81
C ASP A 143 -16.30 -11.83 26.25
N LEU A 144 -15.63 -10.86 26.88
CA LEU A 144 -15.13 -10.96 28.25
C LEU A 144 -16.02 -10.20 29.24
N ILE A 145 -16.57 -9.06 28.82
CA ILE A 145 -17.39 -8.17 29.63
C ILE A 145 -18.68 -7.87 28.88
N SER A 146 -19.76 -8.54 29.29
CA SER A 146 -21.04 -8.46 28.61
C SER A 146 -21.65 -7.04 28.66
N PRO A 147 -22.11 -6.47 27.54
CA PRO A 147 -22.83 -5.19 27.50
C PRO A 147 -24.14 -5.20 28.29
N GLN A 148 -24.72 -6.38 28.56
CA GLN A 148 -25.92 -6.53 29.38
C GLN A 148 -25.68 -6.23 30.86
N SER A 149 -24.41 -6.11 31.29
CA SER A 149 -24.02 -5.76 32.65
C SER A 149 -24.01 -4.25 32.93
N CYS A 150 -24.33 -3.41 31.94
CA CYS A 150 -24.41 -1.96 32.09
C CYS A 150 -25.72 -1.56 32.80
N PRO A 151 -25.69 -0.81 33.92
CA PRO A 151 -26.88 -0.48 34.72
C PRO A 151 -27.98 0.30 33.98
N ASP A 152 -27.70 0.87 32.80
CA ASP A 152 -28.61 1.75 32.05
C ASP A 152 -29.17 1.14 30.75
N ALA A 153 -29.17 -0.19 30.59
CA ALA A 153 -29.85 -0.85 29.46
C ALA A 153 -31.38 -0.60 29.41
N SER A 154 -31.94 0.07 30.42
CA SER A 154 -33.33 0.51 30.50
C SER A 154 -33.48 2.02 30.83
N GLY A 155 -32.69 2.89 30.18
CA GLY A 155 -33.08 4.30 29.97
C GLY A 155 -33.06 5.23 31.19
N GLY A 156 -32.04 5.16 32.05
CA GLY A 156 -31.98 5.96 33.29
C GLY A 156 -30.65 6.65 33.62
N GLY A 157 -29.63 6.60 32.75
CA GLY A 157 -28.34 7.28 32.96
C GLY A 157 -28.35 8.69 32.39
N THR A 158 -27.67 9.64 33.04
CA THR A 158 -27.58 11.07 32.67
C THR A 158 -27.51 11.23 31.15
N GLY A 159 -28.57 11.80 30.56
CA GLY A 159 -28.81 11.90 29.11
C GLY A 159 -27.85 12.80 28.35
N GLU A 160 -26.55 12.70 28.61
CA GLU A 160 -25.50 13.30 27.81
C GLU A 160 -25.05 12.32 26.73
N PRO A 161 -25.04 12.74 25.45
CA PRO A 161 -24.59 11.90 24.35
C PRO A 161 -23.12 11.50 24.55
N GLU A 162 -22.74 10.33 24.02
CA GLU A 162 -21.35 9.88 23.97
C GLU A 162 -20.43 11.03 23.53
N PRO A 163 -19.38 11.37 24.30
CA PRO A 163 -18.46 12.43 23.91
C PRO A 163 -17.73 12.00 22.64
N VAL A 164 -18.11 12.63 21.53
CA VAL A 164 -17.54 12.35 20.22
C VAL A 164 -16.07 12.76 20.25
N LEU A 165 -15.17 11.78 20.12
CA LEU A 165 -13.74 12.07 20.12
C LEU A 165 -13.35 12.67 18.78
N VAL A 166 -12.45 13.66 18.75
CA VAL A 166 -12.06 14.26 17.46
C VAL A 166 -11.27 13.28 16.61
N ASP A 167 -10.71 12.18 17.13
CA ASP A 167 -10.26 11.09 16.24
C ASP A 167 -11.43 10.40 15.51
N GLU A 168 -12.63 10.36 16.10
CA GLU A 168 -13.87 9.88 15.48
C GLU A 168 -14.53 10.95 14.56
N VAL A 169 -14.18 12.24 14.72
CA VAL A 169 -14.73 13.39 13.94
C VAL A 169 -13.75 13.99 12.92
N ARG A 170 -12.44 13.81 13.08
CA ARG A 170 -11.34 14.14 12.14
C ARG A 170 -10.87 12.96 11.30
N ALA A 171 -11.66 11.88 11.30
CA ALA A 171 -12.19 11.47 10.01
C ALA A 171 -13.08 12.60 9.45
N SER A 172 -12.49 13.74 9.08
CA SER A 172 -13.03 14.59 8.02
C SER A 172 -12.90 13.73 6.78
N ARG A 173 -13.94 12.91 6.60
CA ARG A 173 -13.97 11.71 5.77
C ARG A 173 -13.78 12.13 4.31
N PRO A 174 -12.74 11.68 3.60
CA PRO A 174 -12.73 11.78 2.15
C PRO A 174 -13.80 10.87 1.53
N ASN A 175 -14.23 9.84 2.25
CA ASN A 175 -15.23 8.88 1.80
C ASN A 175 -16.37 8.87 2.80
N ASP A 176 -17.54 9.33 2.38
CA ASP A 176 -18.78 9.02 3.07
C ASP A 176 -18.82 7.49 3.30
N PRO A 177 -18.81 7.00 4.56
CA PRO A 177 -18.89 5.57 4.83
C PRO A 177 -20.19 4.98 4.27
N GLY A 178 -21.18 5.81 3.95
CA GLY A 178 -22.44 5.40 3.33
C GLY A 178 -22.40 5.18 1.82
N VAL A 179 -21.48 5.79 1.06
CA VAL A 179 -21.47 5.66 -0.41
C VAL A 179 -20.65 4.43 -0.80
N PRO A 180 -21.27 3.37 -1.33
CA PRO A 180 -20.52 2.23 -1.82
C PRO A 180 -19.73 2.67 -3.07
N PRO A 181 -18.49 2.18 -3.27
CA PRO A 181 -17.70 2.50 -4.46
C PRO A 181 -18.29 2.01 -5.80
N THR A 182 -19.46 1.37 -5.78
CA THR A 182 -20.30 1.12 -6.95
C THR A 182 -20.95 2.38 -7.51
N ASP A 183 -21.01 3.48 -6.74
CA ASP A 183 -21.55 4.76 -7.21
C ASP A 183 -20.47 5.59 -7.93
N SER A 184 -20.32 5.33 -9.23
CA SER A 184 -19.47 6.15 -10.12
C SER A 184 -20.03 7.56 -10.32
N GLY A 185 -21.24 7.86 -9.84
CA GLY A 185 -21.94 9.13 -10.04
C GLY A 185 -22.22 9.42 -11.51
N ASN A 186 -22.50 8.39 -12.30
CA ASN A 186 -22.73 8.45 -13.76
C ASN A 186 -21.54 9.04 -14.56
N ARG A 187 -20.31 8.96 -14.00
CA ARG A 187 -19.10 9.40 -14.69
C ARG A 187 -18.72 8.40 -15.78
N PRO A 188 -18.15 8.87 -16.91
CA PRO A 188 -17.68 7.97 -17.96
C PRO A 188 -16.54 7.09 -17.44
N ALA A 189 -16.63 5.80 -17.73
CA ALA A 189 -15.58 4.81 -17.51
C ALA A 189 -14.98 4.45 -18.87
N LEU A 190 -13.74 4.86 -19.13
CA LEU A 190 -13.06 4.52 -20.37
C LEU A 190 -12.49 3.08 -20.33
N HIS A 191 -12.24 2.53 -21.51
CA HIS A 191 -11.61 1.21 -21.68
C HIS A 191 -12.35 0.05 -20.98
N GLN A 192 -13.67 0.17 -20.78
CA GLN A 192 -14.50 -0.94 -20.35
C GLN A 192 -14.89 -1.81 -21.55
N PRO A 193 -14.99 -3.14 -21.40
CA PRO A 193 -15.49 -4.02 -22.45
C PRO A 193 -16.99 -3.78 -22.70
N SER A 194 -17.43 -4.06 -23.92
CA SER A 194 -18.85 -4.20 -24.21
C SER A 194 -19.21 -5.68 -24.00
N TRP A 195 -19.83 -5.99 -22.87
CA TRP A 195 -20.27 -7.36 -22.57
C TRP A 195 -21.40 -7.78 -23.52
N PRO A 196 -21.26 -8.89 -24.28
CA PRO A 196 -22.32 -9.37 -25.16
C PRO A 196 -23.59 -9.78 -24.39
N ASP A 197 -23.43 -10.32 -23.18
CA ASP A 197 -24.52 -10.66 -22.26
C ASP A 197 -24.36 -9.89 -20.95
N ALA A 198 -25.11 -8.79 -20.82
CA ALA A 198 -25.13 -7.97 -19.61
C ALA A 198 -25.66 -8.72 -18.38
N ALA A 199 -26.55 -9.71 -18.56
CA ALA A 199 -27.05 -10.52 -17.46
C ALA A 199 -25.98 -11.51 -16.98
N ALA A 200 -25.15 -12.05 -17.88
CA ALA A 200 -23.97 -12.84 -17.50
C ALA A 200 -22.94 -11.98 -16.76
N ALA A 201 -22.70 -10.74 -17.20
CA ALA A 201 -21.82 -9.81 -16.50
C ALA A 201 -22.31 -9.55 -15.05
N ALA A 202 -23.60 -9.27 -14.88
CA ALA A 202 -24.19 -9.10 -13.55
C ALA A 202 -24.04 -10.34 -12.66
N ARG A 203 -24.35 -11.54 -13.18
CA ARG A 203 -24.20 -12.81 -12.44
C ARG A 203 -22.76 -13.07 -11.99
N ASN A 204 -21.76 -12.83 -12.86
CA ASN A 204 -20.35 -13.01 -12.52
C ASN A 204 -19.87 -11.96 -11.50
N THR A 205 -20.35 -10.73 -11.62
CA THR A 205 -20.09 -9.65 -10.64
C THR A 205 -20.64 -10.01 -9.27
N ASP A 206 -21.88 -10.51 -9.19
CA ASP A 206 -22.49 -10.99 -7.94
C ASP A 206 -21.72 -12.18 -7.34
N ARG A 207 -21.23 -13.08 -8.20
CA ARG A 207 -20.37 -14.18 -7.77
C ARG A 207 -19.08 -13.65 -7.12
N LEU A 208 -18.38 -12.70 -7.75
CA LEU A 208 -17.19 -12.06 -7.17
C LEU A 208 -17.47 -11.38 -5.83
N ARG A 209 -18.62 -10.72 -5.66
CA ARG A 209 -19.03 -10.11 -4.38
C ARG A 209 -19.15 -11.11 -3.25
N SER A 210 -19.55 -12.35 -3.54
CA SER A 210 -19.70 -13.42 -2.54
C SER A 210 -18.39 -14.16 -2.22
N LEU A 211 -17.35 -13.98 -3.03
CA LEU A 211 -16.05 -14.60 -2.80
C LEU A 211 -15.23 -13.85 -1.73
N PRO A 212 -14.34 -14.55 -0.99
CA PRO A 212 -13.43 -13.91 -0.03
C PRO A 212 -12.58 -12.78 -0.63
N PRO A 213 -12.15 -11.80 0.17
CA PRO A 213 -11.15 -10.82 -0.26
C PRO A 213 -9.81 -11.51 -0.58
N LEU A 214 -9.06 -10.99 -1.57
CA LEU A 214 -7.69 -11.46 -1.84
C LEU A 214 -6.73 -10.91 -0.76
N VAL A 215 -6.84 -9.62 -0.45
CA VAL A 215 -6.03 -8.94 0.58
C VAL A 215 -6.87 -8.31 1.69
N GLY A 216 -6.31 -8.23 2.89
CA GLY A 216 -6.93 -7.56 4.04
C GLY A 216 -6.62 -6.07 4.10
N SER A 217 -7.51 -5.28 4.73
CA SER A 217 -7.31 -3.84 4.92
C SER A 217 -6.05 -3.52 5.72
N ALA A 218 -5.74 -4.31 6.75
CA ALA A 218 -4.53 -4.13 7.56
C ALA A 218 -3.23 -4.31 6.73
N GLU A 219 -3.24 -5.21 5.73
CA GLU A 219 -2.10 -5.37 4.82
C GLU A 219 -1.93 -4.15 3.91
N CYS A 220 -3.03 -3.54 3.46
CA CYS A 220 -3.02 -2.30 2.67
C CYS A 220 -2.51 -1.12 3.50
N GLU A 221 -2.89 -1.04 4.78
CA GLU A 221 -2.37 -0.03 5.71
C GLU A 221 -0.88 -0.19 5.99
N ALA A 222 -0.40 -1.42 6.14
CA ALA A 222 1.03 -1.70 6.28
C ALA A 222 1.82 -1.21 5.06
N LEU A 223 1.33 -1.48 3.84
CA LEU A 223 1.94 -0.93 2.62
C LEU A 223 1.88 0.61 2.59
N ARG A 224 0.78 1.23 3.06
CA ARG A 224 0.73 2.70 3.16
C ARG A 224 1.85 3.25 4.04
N THR A 225 2.14 2.60 5.17
CA THR A 225 3.25 2.99 6.06
C THR A 225 4.62 2.79 5.40
N GLU A 226 4.80 1.70 4.66
CA GLU A 226 6.02 1.45 3.87
C GLU A 226 6.23 2.53 2.78
N LEU A 227 5.16 2.94 2.09
CA LEU A 227 5.18 4.02 1.10
C LEU A 227 5.38 5.40 1.72
N ALA A 228 4.92 5.61 2.95
CA ALA A 228 5.23 6.83 3.72
C ALA A 228 6.74 6.91 3.99
N ALA A 229 7.36 5.80 4.40
CA ALA A 229 8.82 5.75 4.56
C ALA A 229 9.57 6.05 3.25
N ALA A 230 9.05 5.58 2.10
CA ALA A 230 9.63 5.90 0.80
C ALA A 230 9.46 7.37 0.41
N THR A 231 8.33 7.99 0.76
CA THR A 231 8.10 9.43 0.57
C THR A 231 9.13 10.28 1.34
N GLU A 232 9.63 9.76 2.47
CA GLU A 232 10.60 10.41 3.34
C GLU A 232 12.06 10.00 3.06
N GLY A 233 12.30 9.19 2.02
CA GLY A 233 13.65 8.70 1.69
C GLY A 233 14.23 7.64 2.63
N ARG A 234 13.42 7.11 3.57
CA ARG A 234 13.82 6.03 4.50
C ARG A 234 13.64 4.63 3.92
N ALA A 235 12.92 4.53 2.81
CA ALA A 235 12.71 3.29 2.07
C ALA A 235 12.71 3.60 0.56
N PHE A 236 12.72 2.58 -0.28
CA PHE A 236 12.68 2.76 -1.74
C PHE A 236 11.85 1.66 -2.40
N VAL A 237 10.89 2.07 -3.23
CA VAL A 237 9.93 1.18 -3.86
C VAL A 237 10.55 0.49 -5.07
N LEU A 238 10.40 -0.83 -5.12
CA LEU A 238 10.67 -1.64 -6.31
C LEU A 238 9.35 -2.30 -6.72
N GLN A 239 8.65 -1.67 -7.66
CA GLN A 239 7.43 -2.22 -8.24
C GLN A 239 7.78 -2.98 -9.53
N LEU A 240 7.75 -4.31 -9.51
CA LEU A 240 8.28 -5.19 -10.56
C LEU A 240 7.24 -6.22 -11.00
N GLY A 241 7.30 -6.68 -12.25
CA GLY A 241 6.48 -7.81 -12.72
C GLY A 241 6.04 -7.65 -14.17
N ASP A 242 5.13 -8.51 -14.60
CA ASP A 242 4.75 -8.60 -15.99
C ASP A 242 4.03 -7.34 -16.50
N CYS A 243 4.10 -7.10 -17.82
CA CYS A 243 3.25 -6.09 -18.45
C CYS A 243 1.79 -6.52 -18.30
N ALA A 244 1.43 -7.71 -18.78
CA ALA A 244 0.13 -8.35 -18.61
C ALA A 244 0.34 -9.79 -18.13
N GLU A 245 -0.33 -10.17 -17.04
CA GLU A 245 -0.39 -11.57 -16.65
C GLU A 245 -1.31 -12.35 -17.60
N THR A 246 -1.01 -13.64 -17.78
CA THR A 246 -1.90 -14.59 -18.45
C THR A 246 -2.30 -15.69 -17.48
N PHE A 247 -3.42 -16.36 -17.71
CA PHE A 247 -3.85 -17.47 -16.85
C PHE A 247 -2.87 -18.64 -16.86
N GLU A 248 -2.09 -18.78 -17.93
CA GLU A 248 -1.03 -19.79 -18.08
C GLU A 248 0.22 -19.46 -17.25
N MET A 249 0.40 -18.20 -16.85
CA MET A 249 1.57 -17.72 -16.11
C MET A 249 1.53 -18.00 -14.60
N SER A 250 0.45 -18.60 -14.09
CA SER A 250 0.29 -18.99 -12.69
C SER A 250 1.06 -20.27 -12.29
N ASP A 251 2.03 -20.71 -13.10
CA ASP A 251 2.91 -21.85 -12.78
C ASP A 251 3.82 -21.55 -11.58
N VAL A 252 4.00 -22.55 -10.71
CA VAL A 252 4.75 -22.44 -9.45
C VAL A 252 6.22 -22.05 -9.69
N ARG A 253 6.85 -22.55 -10.76
CA ARG A 253 8.25 -22.21 -11.06
C ARG A 253 8.35 -20.77 -11.55
N ALA A 254 7.45 -20.34 -12.43
CA ALA A 254 7.40 -18.97 -12.91
C ALA A 254 7.18 -17.97 -11.74
N LEU A 255 6.33 -18.32 -10.77
CA LEU A 255 6.15 -17.50 -9.55
C LEU A 255 7.42 -17.44 -8.69
N ALA A 256 8.09 -18.57 -8.47
CA ALA A 256 9.35 -18.60 -7.73
C ALA A 256 10.46 -17.79 -8.41
N ASP A 257 10.54 -17.84 -9.74
CA ASP A 257 11.51 -17.07 -10.52
C ASP A 257 11.23 -15.56 -10.45
N ARG A 258 9.95 -15.14 -10.45
CA ARG A 258 9.56 -13.74 -10.19
C ARG A 258 9.97 -13.28 -8.79
N GLN A 259 9.74 -14.11 -7.78
CA GLN A 259 10.20 -13.82 -6.41
C GLN A 259 11.73 -13.74 -6.34
N ALA A 260 12.45 -14.59 -7.07
CA ALA A 260 13.90 -14.58 -7.15
C ALA A 260 14.43 -13.27 -7.77
N LEU A 261 13.83 -12.79 -8.87
CA LEU A 261 14.21 -11.53 -9.49
C LEU A 261 13.94 -10.34 -8.56
N ALA A 262 12.77 -10.31 -7.91
CA ALA A 262 12.45 -9.25 -6.96
C ALA A 262 13.41 -9.23 -5.76
N ALA A 263 13.78 -10.40 -5.26
CA ALA A 263 14.77 -10.55 -4.20
C ALA A 263 16.17 -10.12 -4.63
N ALA A 264 16.56 -10.45 -5.85
CA ALA A 264 17.84 -10.03 -6.41
C ALA A 264 17.92 -8.49 -6.48
N ALA A 265 16.88 -7.85 -7.03
CA ALA A 265 16.78 -6.39 -7.08
C ALA A 265 16.81 -5.75 -5.68
N ALA A 266 16.02 -6.28 -4.75
CA ALA A 266 15.98 -5.80 -3.37
C ALA A 266 17.33 -5.95 -2.65
N ALA A 267 18.04 -7.07 -2.84
CA ALA A 267 19.33 -7.33 -2.24
C ALA A 267 20.41 -6.37 -2.77
N VAL A 268 20.43 -6.13 -4.08
CA VAL A 268 21.37 -5.17 -4.70
C VAL A 268 21.15 -3.76 -4.17
N LEU A 269 19.90 -3.33 -4.05
CA LEU A 269 19.54 -2.03 -3.47
C LEU A 269 19.95 -1.92 -2.00
N SER A 270 19.60 -2.93 -1.19
CA SER A 270 19.86 -2.96 0.25
C SER A 270 21.35 -2.96 0.55
N TYR A 271 22.13 -3.78 -0.17
CA TYR A 271 23.58 -3.84 0.03
C TYR A 271 24.27 -2.57 -0.49
N GLY A 272 23.84 -2.06 -1.65
CA GLY A 272 24.46 -0.90 -2.28
C GLY A 272 24.29 0.41 -1.50
N ARG A 273 23.19 0.56 -0.76
CA ARG A 273 22.85 1.83 -0.07
C ARG A 273 22.37 1.72 1.37
N GLY A 274 22.15 0.52 1.92
CA GLY A 274 21.56 0.36 3.24
C GLY A 274 20.10 0.84 3.33
N ILE A 275 19.42 1.04 2.20
CA ILE A 275 18.03 1.51 2.14
C ILE A 275 17.09 0.31 2.17
N THR A 276 15.98 0.45 2.91
CA THR A 276 14.97 -0.60 3.02
C THR A 276 14.13 -0.70 1.74
N PRO A 277 14.10 -1.84 1.03
CA PRO A 277 13.28 -2.02 -0.15
C PRO A 277 11.80 -2.24 0.23
N VAL A 278 10.89 -1.59 -0.50
CA VAL A 278 9.46 -1.88 -0.49
C VAL A 278 9.13 -2.60 -1.79
N VAL A 279 8.97 -3.93 -1.73
CA VAL A 279 8.79 -4.76 -2.92
C VAL A 279 7.31 -4.92 -3.24
N ILE A 280 6.90 -4.48 -4.43
CA ILE A 280 5.52 -4.55 -4.91
C ILE A 280 5.50 -5.29 -6.25
N GLY A 281 4.77 -6.40 -6.32
CA GLY A 281 4.57 -7.16 -7.54
C GLY A 281 3.46 -6.59 -8.41
N ARG A 282 3.68 -6.52 -9.73
CA ARG A 282 2.64 -6.45 -10.76
C ARG A 282 2.16 -7.89 -11.03
N VAL A 283 1.39 -8.43 -10.08
CA VAL A 283 1.10 -9.86 -9.99
C VAL A 283 -0.22 -10.08 -9.25
N ALA A 284 -0.87 -11.22 -9.49
CA ALA A 284 -2.13 -11.61 -8.90
C ALA A 284 -3.30 -10.64 -9.19
N GLY A 285 -3.34 -10.05 -10.38
CA GLY A 285 -4.44 -9.15 -10.77
C GLY A 285 -4.26 -8.39 -12.08
N GLU A 286 -3.07 -8.38 -12.67
CA GLU A 286 -2.69 -7.58 -13.84
C GLU A 286 -3.16 -8.21 -15.17
N TYR A 287 -4.43 -8.60 -15.23
CA TYR A 287 -5.04 -9.35 -16.34
C TYR A 287 -5.90 -8.47 -17.27
N ALA A 288 -5.90 -7.15 -17.11
CA ALA A 288 -6.64 -6.21 -17.94
C ALA A 288 -5.72 -5.14 -18.54
N LYS A 289 -5.96 -4.75 -19.79
CA LYS A 289 -5.11 -3.83 -20.56
C LYS A 289 -5.91 -2.78 -21.32
N PRO A 290 -5.57 -1.48 -21.19
CA PRO A 290 -6.19 -0.45 -22.01
C PRO A 290 -5.62 -0.53 -23.43
N ARG A 291 -6.47 -0.40 -24.44
CA ARG A 291 -6.07 -0.43 -25.86
C ARG A 291 -6.42 0.87 -26.56
N SER A 292 -5.51 1.36 -27.40
CA SER A 292 -5.71 2.59 -28.18
C SER A 292 -6.86 2.48 -29.18
N GLN A 293 -7.20 1.27 -29.62
CA GLN A 293 -8.29 1.01 -30.54
C GLN A 293 -9.10 -0.20 -30.06
N PRO A 294 -10.43 -0.20 -30.23
CA PRO A 294 -11.28 -1.32 -29.83
C PRO A 294 -11.11 -2.54 -30.75
N LEU A 295 -10.72 -2.32 -32.01
CA LEU A 295 -10.47 -3.35 -33.01
C LEU A 295 -9.01 -3.30 -33.47
N GLU A 296 -8.44 -4.46 -33.80
CA GLU A 296 -7.10 -4.56 -34.37
C GLU A 296 -7.14 -4.24 -35.86
N LYS A 297 -6.29 -3.33 -36.33
CA LYS A 297 -6.28 -2.91 -37.74
C LYS A 297 -5.95 -4.05 -38.71
N SER A 298 -5.11 -5.00 -38.29
CA SER A 298 -4.64 -6.10 -39.13
C SER A 298 -5.70 -7.16 -39.37
N THR A 299 -6.57 -7.43 -38.39
CA THR A 299 -7.52 -8.55 -38.41
C THR A 299 -8.98 -8.11 -38.42
N GLY A 300 -9.28 -6.87 -38.00
CA GLY A 300 -10.63 -6.39 -37.76
C GLY A 300 -11.30 -6.97 -36.49
N LEU A 301 -10.61 -7.85 -35.76
CA LEU A 301 -11.11 -8.47 -34.54
C LEU A 301 -11.07 -7.50 -33.36
N HIS A 302 -11.82 -7.79 -32.30
CA HIS A 302 -11.66 -7.09 -31.03
C HIS A 302 -10.19 -7.17 -30.57
N SER A 303 -9.67 -6.04 -30.12
CA SER A 303 -8.35 -5.99 -29.51
C SER A 303 -8.30 -6.89 -28.28
N TYR A 304 -7.16 -7.54 -28.07
CA TYR A 304 -6.90 -8.27 -26.84
C TYR A 304 -6.81 -7.26 -25.68
N LEU A 305 -7.70 -7.42 -24.71
CA LEU A 305 -7.87 -6.53 -23.56
C LEU A 305 -7.29 -7.15 -22.28
N GLY A 306 -6.58 -8.27 -22.38
CA GLY A 306 -6.09 -9.04 -21.24
C GLY A 306 -7.01 -10.21 -20.90
N ASP A 307 -6.45 -11.25 -20.29
CA ASP A 307 -7.12 -12.54 -20.06
C ASP A 307 -8.38 -12.43 -19.17
N MET A 308 -8.51 -11.37 -18.35
CA MET A 308 -9.72 -11.09 -17.57
C MET A 308 -10.93 -10.69 -18.43
N ILE A 309 -10.69 -10.28 -19.68
CA ILE A 309 -11.73 -9.78 -20.59
C ILE A 309 -11.90 -10.71 -21.79
N ASN A 310 -10.83 -11.04 -22.51
CA ASN A 310 -10.88 -11.91 -23.68
C ASN A 310 -9.57 -12.70 -23.88
N GLY A 311 -9.58 -13.69 -24.76
CA GLY A 311 -8.43 -14.51 -25.10
C GLY A 311 -7.48 -13.83 -26.09
N TYR A 312 -6.22 -14.27 -26.10
CA TYR A 312 -5.19 -13.72 -26.99
C TYR A 312 -5.30 -14.21 -28.44
N GLU A 313 -5.78 -15.43 -28.65
CA GLU A 313 -5.79 -16.06 -29.97
C GLU A 313 -6.51 -15.20 -31.02
N PRO A 314 -6.00 -15.14 -32.26
CA PRO A 314 -6.48 -14.23 -33.30
C PRO A 314 -7.74 -14.78 -34.00
N ASP A 315 -8.76 -15.17 -33.23
CA ASP A 315 -10.04 -15.64 -33.72
C ASP A 315 -11.22 -14.93 -33.03
N ALA A 316 -12.38 -14.90 -33.69
CA ALA A 316 -13.53 -14.16 -33.20
C ALA A 316 -14.08 -14.68 -31.86
N ALA A 317 -14.01 -15.99 -31.61
CA ALA A 317 -14.51 -16.58 -30.38
C ALA A 317 -13.61 -16.17 -29.20
N SER A 318 -12.30 -16.28 -29.35
CA SER A 318 -11.32 -15.87 -28.35
C SER A 318 -11.37 -14.36 -28.09
N ARG A 319 -11.55 -13.53 -29.12
CA ARG A 319 -11.55 -12.06 -28.98
C ARG A 319 -12.86 -11.47 -28.45
N THR A 320 -13.95 -12.23 -28.45
CA THR A 320 -15.23 -11.77 -27.88
C THR A 320 -15.09 -11.62 -26.36
N PRO A 321 -15.43 -10.46 -25.76
CA PRO A 321 -15.39 -10.30 -24.31
C PRO A 321 -16.28 -11.30 -23.58
N ASP A 322 -15.74 -11.99 -22.58
CA ASP A 322 -16.43 -12.99 -21.77
C ASP A 322 -16.41 -12.59 -20.29
N PRO A 323 -17.55 -12.23 -19.68
CA PRO A 323 -17.60 -11.84 -18.27
C PRO A 323 -17.26 -12.98 -17.30
N GLY A 324 -17.30 -14.25 -17.74
CA GLY A 324 -16.86 -15.40 -16.94
C GLY A 324 -15.38 -15.33 -16.56
N ARG A 325 -14.56 -14.70 -17.41
CA ARG A 325 -13.12 -14.53 -17.20
C ARG A 325 -12.77 -13.66 -16.00
N MET A 326 -13.69 -12.81 -15.52
CA MET A 326 -13.48 -12.05 -14.28
C MET A 326 -13.38 -12.99 -13.07
N VAL A 327 -14.22 -14.03 -13.02
CA VAL A 327 -14.21 -15.03 -11.94
C VAL A 327 -12.98 -15.93 -12.07
N GLU A 328 -12.59 -16.30 -13.29
CA GLU A 328 -11.37 -17.04 -13.54
C GLU A 328 -10.12 -16.27 -13.07
N ALA A 329 -10.01 -14.98 -13.44
CA ALA A 329 -8.94 -14.11 -13.00
C ALA A 329 -8.84 -14.02 -11.46
N TYR A 330 -9.98 -13.96 -10.75
CA TYR A 330 -9.99 -14.05 -9.28
C TYR A 330 -9.35 -15.34 -8.76
N PHE A 331 -9.67 -16.50 -9.35
CA PHE A 331 -9.10 -17.77 -8.88
C PHE A 331 -7.60 -17.89 -9.19
N HIS A 332 -7.14 -17.39 -10.33
CA HIS A 332 -5.71 -17.30 -10.65
C HIS A 332 -4.97 -16.34 -9.69
N ALA A 333 -5.57 -15.19 -9.39
CA ALA A 333 -5.04 -14.26 -8.40
C ALA A 333 -4.96 -14.87 -6.99
N ALA A 334 -6.02 -15.55 -6.55
CA ALA A 334 -6.05 -16.22 -5.25
C ALA A 334 -4.99 -17.33 -5.14
N ALA A 335 -4.84 -18.16 -6.17
CA ALA A 335 -3.82 -19.21 -6.21
C ALA A 335 -2.40 -18.62 -6.15
N THR A 336 -2.15 -17.56 -6.93
CA THR A 336 -0.87 -16.86 -6.97
C THR A 336 -0.54 -16.23 -5.62
N LEU A 337 -1.49 -15.52 -5.01
CA LEU A 337 -1.29 -14.89 -3.70
C LEU A 337 -1.08 -15.92 -2.59
N ASN A 338 -1.78 -17.05 -2.64
CA ASN A 338 -1.55 -18.16 -1.72
C ASN A 338 -0.13 -18.73 -1.84
N HIS A 339 0.40 -18.85 -3.07
CA HIS A 339 1.79 -19.24 -3.28
C HIS A 339 2.77 -18.23 -2.65
N LEU A 340 2.58 -16.92 -2.93
CA LEU A 340 3.42 -15.86 -2.36
C LEU A 340 3.39 -15.83 -0.83
N ARG A 341 2.23 -16.08 -0.21
CA ARG A 341 2.07 -16.14 1.25
C ARG A 341 2.69 -17.38 1.89
N THR A 342 2.67 -18.52 1.19
CA THR A 342 3.27 -19.77 1.68
C THR A 342 4.79 -19.83 1.49
N HIS A 343 5.33 -19.04 0.56
CA HIS A 343 6.75 -18.89 0.28
C HIS A 343 7.17 -17.43 0.48
N PRO A 344 7.09 -16.89 1.72
CA PRO A 344 7.32 -15.47 1.98
C PRO A 344 8.79 -15.08 1.77
N MET A 345 9.70 -16.05 1.88
CA MET A 345 11.12 -15.87 1.60
C MET A 345 11.45 -16.33 0.18
N PRO A 346 12.12 -15.48 -0.62
CA PRO A 346 12.51 -15.83 -1.97
C PRO A 346 13.63 -16.88 -1.97
N PRO A 347 13.74 -17.69 -3.04
CA PRO A 347 14.84 -18.64 -3.18
C PRO A 347 16.17 -17.89 -3.37
N ALA A 348 16.89 -17.59 -2.29
CA ALA A 348 18.07 -16.71 -2.35
C ALA A 348 19.20 -17.27 -3.24
N GLY A 349 19.31 -18.60 -3.38
CA GLY A 349 20.21 -19.21 -4.37
C GLY A 349 19.83 -18.90 -5.83
N ALA A 350 18.53 -18.83 -6.15
CA ALA A 350 18.08 -18.42 -7.47
C ALA A 350 18.32 -16.92 -7.69
N ALA A 351 18.09 -16.08 -6.67
CA ALA A 351 18.43 -14.66 -6.72
C ALA A 351 19.93 -14.44 -6.94
N ALA A 352 20.80 -15.14 -6.18
CA ALA A 352 22.25 -15.09 -6.33
C ALA A 352 22.71 -15.52 -7.72
N ARG A 353 22.08 -16.55 -8.31
CA ARG A 353 22.32 -16.96 -9.70
C ARG A 353 22.01 -15.83 -10.69
N LEU A 354 20.84 -15.22 -10.61
CA LEU A 354 20.45 -14.10 -11.50
C LEU A 354 21.45 -12.93 -11.39
N ILE A 355 21.91 -12.62 -10.18
CA ILE A 355 22.91 -11.56 -9.97
C ILE A 355 24.26 -11.92 -10.58
N ARG A 356 24.73 -13.16 -10.42
CA ARG A 356 25.97 -13.63 -11.04
C ARG A 356 25.92 -13.55 -12.56
N GLU A 357 24.84 -14.05 -13.15
CA GLU A 357 24.63 -14.00 -14.61
C GLU A 357 24.63 -12.55 -15.10
N ALA A 358 23.98 -11.64 -14.38
CA ALA A 358 24.02 -10.22 -14.70
C ALA A 358 25.42 -9.61 -14.56
N ALA A 359 26.20 -10.04 -13.55
CA ALA A 359 27.59 -9.61 -13.36
C ALA A 359 28.52 -10.12 -14.48
N ASP A 360 28.28 -11.33 -15.01
CA ASP A 360 29.02 -11.90 -16.15
C ASP A 360 28.78 -11.12 -17.45
N LEU A 361 27.60 -10.55 -17.60
CA LEU A 361 27.19 -9.77 -18.77
C LEU A 361 27.61 -8.30 -18.69
N CYS A 362 27.86 -7.81 -17.49
CA CYS A 362 28.19 -6.41 -17.21
C CYS A 362 29.59 -6.06 -17.74
N ASP A 363 29.74 -4.90 -18.38
CA ASP A 363 31.05 -4.42 -18.84
C ASP A 363 31.97 -4.10 -17.64
N HIS A 364 33.28 -4.13 -17.83
CA HIS A 364 34.30 -3.90 -16.79
C HIS A 364 34.18 -2.55 -16.06
N ARG A 365 33.44 -1.58 -16.62
CA ARG A 365 33.14 -0.28 -16.01
C ARG A 365 31.84 -0.25 -15.19
N GLY A 366 31.04 -1.32 -15.26
CA GLY A 366 29.79 -1.41 -14.54
C GLY A 366 29.95 -1.96 -13.12
N PRO A 367 28.84 -2.15 -12.38
CA PRO A 367 28.81 -2.50 -10.96
C PRO A 367 29.16 -3.98 -10.69
N VAL A 368 30.09 -4.58 -11.45
CA VAL A 368 30.46 -6.01 -11.37
C VAL A 368 30.81 -6.41 -9.94
N ARG A 369 31.61 -5.60 -9.24
CA ARG A 369 32.00 -5.86 -7.86
C ARG A 369 30.79 -5.88 -6.91
N LEU A 370 29.92 -4.87 -7.00
CA LEU A 370 28.70 -4.80 -6.20
C LEU A 370 27.84 -6.06 -6.41
N LEU A 371 27.62 -6.44 -7.66
CA LEU A 371 26.80 -7.61 -7.98
C LEU A 371 27.44 -8.91 -7.44
N ARG A 372 28.75 -9.09 -7.61
CA ARG A 372 29.46 -10.26 -7.07
C ARG A 372 29.38 -10.33 -5.54
N ASP A 373 29.68 -9.22 -4.87
CA ASP A 373 29.64 -9.14 -3.40
C ASP A 373 28.25 -9.49 -2.85
N VAL A 374 27.17 -9.02 -3.52
CA VAL A 374 25.79 -9.35 -3.15
C VAL A 374 25.47 -10.82 -3.39
N ALA A 375 25.86 -11.37 -4.54
CA ALA A 375 25.60 -12.78 -4.85
C ALA A 375 26.30 -13.73 -3.87
N ASP A 376 27.55 -13.43 -3.51
CA ASP A 376 28.33 -14.21 -2.54
C ASP A 376 27.71 -14.11 -1.14
N LEU A 377 27.21 -12.93 -0.75
CA LEU A 377 26.50 -12.75 0.53
C LEU A 377 25.20 -13.58 0.58
N LEU A 378 24.41 -13.59 -0.50
CA LEU A 378 23.18 -14.37 -0.55
C LEU A 378 23.46 -15.88 -0.44
N ASP A 379 24.52 -16.38 -1.08
CA ASP A 379 24.93 -17.78 -0.93
C ASP A 379 25.36 -18.09 0.52
N LEU A 380 26.10 -17.17 1.18
CA LEU A 380 26.48 -17.33 2.58
C LEU A 380 25.25 -17.40 3.50
N VAL A 381 24.29 -16.48 3.32
CA VAL A 381 23.02 -16.48 4.08
C VAL A 381 22.28 -17.81 3.90
N MET A 382 22.27 -18.38 2.68
CA MET A 382 21.68 -19.70 2.44
C MET A 382 22.38 -20.81 3.21
N THR A 383 23.72 -20.81 3.26
CA THR A 383 24.48 -21.82 4.01
C THR A 383 24.35 -21.70 5.52
N ALA A 384 24.11 -20.48 6.04
CA ALA A 384 23.94 -20.21 7.47
C ALA A 384 22.50 -20.38 7.97
N SER A 385 21.52 -20.49 7.06
CA SER A 385 20.09 -20.54 7.39
C SER A 385 19.62 -21.96 7.70
N ASP A 386 20.05 -22.51 8.84
CA ASP A 386 19.57 -23.80 9.35
C ASP A 386 18.75 -23.67 10.65
N GLY A 387 18.24 -22.48 11.01
CA GLY A 387 17.63 -22.31 12.34
C GLY A 387 16.76 -21.11 12.66
N GLY A 388 16.33 -20.28 11.70
CA GLY A 388 15.54 -19.08 12.02
C GLY A 388 14.33 -18.89 11.10
N ARG A 389 13.16 -19.41 11.50
CA ARG A 389 11.88 -18.97 10.92
C ARG A 389 11.61 -17.53 11.37
N ASN A 390 12.09 -16.56 10.61
CA ASN A 390 11.77 -15.16 10.86
C ASN A 390 10.29 -14.91 10.52
N GLN A 391 9.54 -14.40 11.49
CA GLN A 391 8.07 -14.20 11.48
C GLN A 391 7.62 -12.99 10.64
N HIS A 392 8.29 -12.70 9.52
CA HIS A 392 7.94 -11.55 8.68
C HIS A 392 6.91 -11.99 7.63
N GLY A 393 5.92 -11.12 7.35
CA GLY A 393 4.91 -11.34 6.30
C GLY A 393 5.54 -11.51 4.90
N PRO A 394 4.73 -11.71 3.85
CA PRO A 394 5.26 -11.91 2.50
C PRO A 394 6.17 -10.74 2.09
N LEU A 395 7.34 -11.06 1.52
CA LEU A 395 8.28 -10.06 1.00
C LEU A 395 7.64 -9.10 0.00
N MET A 396 6.67 -9.58 -0.78
CA MET A 396 6.08 -8.88 -1.91
C MET A 396 4.60 -8.56 -1.65
N ARG A 397 4.26 -7.27 -1.72
CA ARG A 397 2.86 -6.81 -1.86
C ARG A 397 2.39 -6.99 -3.30
N VAL A 398 1.09 -7.08 -3.53
CA VAL A 398 0.52 -7.22 -4.89
C VAL A 398 -0.17 -5.95 -5.36
N SER A 399 -0.09 -5.68 -6.67
CA SER A 399 -0.67 -4.50 -7.32
C SER A 399 -1.06 -4.77 -8.76
N HIS A 400 -2.07 -4.03 -9.24
CA HIS A 400 -2.47 -3.99 -10.64
C HIS A 400 -3.13 -2.66 -11.02
N GLU A 401 -3.32 -2.43 -12.33
CA GLU A 401 -4.10 -1.30 -12.83
C GLU A 401 -5.58 -1.53 -12.50
N ALA A 402 -6.19 -0.65 -11.71
CA ALA A 402 -7.63 -0.65 -11.47
C ALA A 402 -8.36 -0.22 -12.75
N LEU A 403 -8.50 -1.13 -13.70
CA LEU A 403 -9.01 -0.84 -15.05
C LEU A 403 -10.46 -1.31 -15.22
N LEU A 404 -10.74 -2.58 -14.93
CA LEU A 404 -12.05 -3.18 -15.13
C LEU A 404 -12.92 -2.96 -13.89
N LEU A 405 -13.75 -1.91 -13.91
CA LEU A 405 -14.46 -1.47 -12.71
C LEU A 405 -15.47 -2.50 -12.18
N ASP A 406 -16.03 -3.34 -13.06
CA ASP A 406 -16.90 -4.45 -12.64
C ASP A 406 -16.17 -5.43 -11.69
N TYR A 407 -14.87 -5.65 -11.90
CA TYR A 407 -14.03 -6.51 -11.07
C TYR A 407 -13.65 -5.81 -9.75
N GLU A 408 -13.11 -4.60 -9.84
CA GLU A 408 -12.63 -3.83 -8.68
C GLU A 408 -13.77 -3.50 -7.69
N GLN A 409 -14.91 -3.04 -8.20
CA GLN A 409 -16.07 -2.75 -7.37
C GLN A 409 -16.65 -4.03 -6.73
N ALA A 410 -16.60 -5.16 -7.45
CA ALA A 410 -17.07 -6.44 -6.91
C ALA A 410 -16.16 -7.01 -5.83
N LEU A 411 -14.87 -6.64 -5.80
CA LEU A 411 -13.90 -7.06 -4.78
C LEU A 411 -13.67 -6.01 -3.67
N THR A 412 -14.34 -4.88 -3.74
CA THR A 412 -14.33 -3.90 -2.66
C THR A 412 -15.12 -4.38 -1.44
N ARG A 413 -14.53 -4.26 -0.24
CA ARG A 413 -15.11 -4.66 1.04
C ARG A 413 -15.02 -3.53 2.05
N ARG A 414 -15.89 -3.58 3.06
CA ARG A 414 -15.68 -2.80 4.28
C ARG A 414 -14.64 -3.49 5.15
N GLY A 415 -13.60 -2.75 5.53
CA GLY A 415 -12.64 -3.19 6.52
C GLY A 415 -13.25 -3.16 7.93
N HIS A 416 -12.49 -3.68 8.91
CA HIS A 416 -12.88 -3.62 10.33
C HIS A 416 -13.01 -2.18 10.84
N ASP A 417 -12.32 -1.24 10.21
CA ASP A 417 -12.40 0.20 10.44
C ASP A 417 -13.66 0.87 9.85
N GLY A 418 -14.55 0.08 9.23
CA GLY A 418 -15.76 0.56 8.55
C GLY A 418 -15.50 1.31 7.23
N ARG A 419 -14.25 1.42 6.80
CA ARG A 419 -13.84 2.09 5.55
C ARG A 419 -13.87 1.11 4.38
N TRP A 420 -14.02 1.64 3.18
CA TRP A 420 -14.00 0.84 1.95
C TRP A 420 -12.56 0.60 1.49
N TRP A 421 -12.26 -0.64 1.16
CA TRP A 421 -10.98 -1.11 0.64
C TRP A 421 -11.25 -1.98 -0.57
N ASP A 422 -10.57 -1.70 -1.68
CA ASP A 422 -10.53 -2.67 -2.75
C ASP A 422 -9.64 -3.83 -2.31
N CYS A 423 -10.24 -4.99 -2.07
CA CYS A 423 -9.54 -6.15 -1.59
C CYS A 423 -9.01 -7.03 -2.74
N SER A 424 -8.98 -6.51 -3.98
CA SER A 424 -8.34 -7.17 -5.12
C SER A 424 -6.80 -7.12 -5.02
N ALA A 425 -6.23 -6.02 -4.52
CA ALA A 425 -4.79 -5.83 -4.36
C ALA A 425 -4.41 -4.84 -3.25
N HIS A 426 -3.14 -4.85 -2.85
CA HIS A 426 -2.64 -3.94 -1.80
C HIS A 426 -2.55 -2.51 -2.29
N LEU A 427 -1.97 -2.31 -3.48
CA LEU A 427 -1.89 -1.04 -4.19
C LEU A 427 -2.58 -1.17 -5.54
N LEU A 428 -3.37 -0.17 -5.90
CA LEU A 428 -3.97 -0.06 -7.22
C LEU A 428 -3.44 1.19 -7.90
N TRP A 429 -3.27 1.17 -9.21
CA TRP A 429 -2.97 2.39 -9.96
C TRP A 429 -4.00 2.71 -11.03
N ILE A 430 -4.12 4.00 -11.35
CA ILE A 430 -4.89 4.51 -12.47
C ILE A 430 -3.96 4.81 -13.63
N GLY A 431 -4.23 4.20 -14.78
CA GLY A 431 -3.41 4.34 -15.99
C GLY A 431 -3.53 5.71 -16.66
N GLU A 432 -2.60 6.00 -17.57
CA GLU A 432 -2.54 7.27 -18.31
C GLU A 432 -3.85 7.59 -19.06
N ARG A 433 -4.54 6.55 -19.55
CA ARG A 433 -5.74 6.70 -20.38
C ARG A 433 -7.04 6.76 -19.56
N THR A 434 -6.96 6.56 -18.25
CA THR A 434 -8.11 6.49 -17.34
C THR A 434 -8.03 7.49 -16.18
N ARG A 435 -6.95 8.29 -16.09
CA ARG A 435 -6.70 9.24 -14.99
C ARG A 435 -7.37 10.61 -15.11
N ASP A 436 -8.26 10.82 -16.08
CA ASP A 436 -8.99 12.09 -16.15
C ASP A 436 -9.80 12.26 -14.85
N PRO A 437 -9.64 13.38 -14.12
CA PRO A 437 -10.39 13.63 -12.90
C PRO A 437 -11.91 13.48 -13.08
N ALA A 438 -12.47 13.75 -14.25
CA ALA A 438 -13.90 13.62 -14.52
C ALA A 438 -14.37 12.15 -14.67
N HIS A 439 -13.46 11.18 -14.79
CA HIS A 439 -13.79 9.79 -15.09
C HIS A 439 -14.05 8.94 -13.83
N ALA A 440 -14.75 7.82 -14.04
CA ALA A 440 -15.14 6.88 -13.00
C ALA A 440 -13.95 6.27 -12.25
N HIS A 441 -12.81 6.08 -12.91
CA HIS A 441 -11.60 5.52 -12.30
C HIS A 441 -11.03 6.39 -11.17
N ILE A 442 -10.93 7.70 -11.39
CA ILE A 442 -10.50 8.63 -10.33
C ILE A 442 -11.54 8.67 -9.20
N ARG A 443 -12.84 8.65 -9.54
CA ARG A 443 -13.90 8.58 -8.53
C ARG A 443 -13.82 7.30 -7.69
N PHE A 444 -13.58 6.16 -8.33
CA PHE A 444 -13.40 4.90 -7.63
C PHE A 444 -12.19 4.95 -6.68
N ALA A 445 -11.06 5.46 -7.17
CA ALA A 445 -9.86 5.64 -6.36
C ALA A 445 -10.05 6.60 -5.16
N GLU A 446 -10.91 7.62 -5.29
CA GLU A 446 -11.30 8.44 -4.15
C GLU A 446 -11.95 7.58 -3.07
N LEU A 447 -12.92 6.74 -3.46
CA LEU A 447 -13.84 6.00 -2.57
C LEU A 447 -13.21 4.85 -1.78
N ILE A 448 -12.04 4.35 -2.20
CA ILE A 448 -11.31 3.27 -1.52
C ILE A 448 -10.14 3.81 -0.69
N ASN A 449 -9.65 3.05 0.29
CA ASN A 449 -8.61 3.50 1.24
C ASN A 449 -7.20 2.92 0.97
N ASN A 450 -7.06 2.05 -0.04
CA ASN A 450 -5.77 1.52 -0.52
C ASN A 450 -4.77 2.63 -0.86
N PRO A 451 -3.46 2.42 -0.76
CA PRO A 451 -2.51 3.24 -1.51
C PRO A 451 -2.85 3.26 -3.00
N ILE A 452 -2.86 4.46 -3.60
CA ILE A 452 -3.21 4.67 -5.01
C ILE A 452 -2.01 5.21 -5.80
N GLY A 453 -1.70 4.55 -6.90
CA GLY A 453 -0.79 5.05 -7.94
C GLY A 453 -1.54 5.82 -9.04
N VAL A 454 -0.92 6.83 -9.64
CA VAL A 454 -1.42 7.47 -10.88
C VAL A 454 -0.29 7.67 -11.86
N LYS A 455 -0.43 7.13 -13.07
CA LYS A 455 0.53 7.31 -14.17
C LYS A 455 0.51 8.75 -14.67
N LEU A 456 1.67 9.35 -14.94
CA LEU A 456 1.77 10.70 -15.50
C LEU A 456 2.57 10.66 -16.80
N GLY A 457 1.87 10.75 -17.92
CA GLY A 457 2.46 10.83 -19.26
C GLY A 457 3.02 12.22 -19.59
N PRO A 458 3.69 12.37 -20.73
CA PRO A 458 4.45 13.57 -21.09
C PRO A 458 3.57 14.80 -21.45
N ALA A 459 2.25 14.62 -21.55
CA ALA A 459 1.29 15.71 -21.73
C ALA A 459 0.71 16.22 -20.39
N THR A 460 1.10 15.64 -19.25
CA THR A 460 0.65 16.05 -17.93
C THR A 460 1.06 17.48 -17.65
N ARG A 461 0.12 18.30 -17.16
CA ARG A 461 0.37 19.67 -16.75
C ARG A 461 0.47 19.77 -15.22
N PRO A 462 1.20 20.76 -14.68
CA PRO A 462 1.21 21.08 -13.25
C PRO A 462 -0.18 21.13 -12.59
N ALA A 463 -1.15 21.74 -13.25
CA ALA A 463 -2.53 21.84 -12.76
C ALA A 463 -3.22 20.48 -12.60
N ASP A 464 -2.88 19.51 -13.46
CA ASP A 464 -3.42 18.14 -13.38
C ASP A 464 -2.88 17.43 -12.13
N VAL A 465 -1.57 17.59 -11.84
CA VAL A 465 -0.93 17.06 -10.62
C VAL A 465 -1.58 17.65 -9.37
N ALA A 466 -1.74 18.97 -9.32
CA ALA A 466 -2.37 19.63 -8.18
C ALA A 466 -3.83 19.17 -7.98
N ALA A 467 -4.57 18.92 -9.06
CA ALA A 467 -5.93 18.37 -8.99
C ALA A 467 -5.95 16.94 -8.45
N LEU A 468 -5.05 16.07 -8.92
CA LEU A 468 -4.91 14.70 -8.40
C LEU A 468 -4.57 14.70 -6.90
N CYS A 469 -3.62 15.54 -6.47
CA CYS A 469 -3.23 15.68 -5.07
C CYS A 469 -4.42 16.05 -4.17
N ARG A 470 -5.21 17.07 -4.57
CA ARG A 470 -6.40 17.51 -3.82
C ARG A 470 -7.50 16.45 -3.76
N ARG A 471 -7.66 15.63 -4.81
CA ARG A 471 -8.75 14.66 -4.90
C ARG A 471 -8.44 13.31 -4.25
N LEU A 472 -7.24 12.78 -4.51
CA LEU A 472 -6.88 11.43 -4.08
C LEU A 472 -6.21 11.38 -2.70
N ASN A 473 -5.68 12.51 -2.23
CA ASN A 473 -5.11 12.64 -0.89
C ASN A 473 -5.47 13.98 -0.20
N PRO A 474 -6.76 14.32 -0.07
CA PRO A 474 -7.20 15.55 0.59
C PRO A 474 -6.78 15.60 2.08
N GLY A 475 -6.72 14.44 2.73
CA GLY A 475 -6.27 14.31 4.12
C GLY A 475 -4.77 14.42 4.31
N LYS A 476 -3.99 14.58 3.23
CA LYS A 476 -2.52 14.68 3.24
C LYS A 476 -1.86 13.53 4.01
N VAL A 477 -2.37 12.32 3.83
CA VAL A 477 -1.87 11.11 4.50
C VAL A 477 -0.62 10.62 3.75
N PRO A 478 0.56 10.55 4.39
CA PRO A 478 1.76 10.00 3.77
C PRO A 478 1.55 8.57 3.26
N GLY A 479 2.15 8.24 2.12
CA GLY A 479 2.02 6.92 1.48
C GLY A 479 0.66 6.61 0.83
N ARG A 480 -0.33 7.52 0.92
CA ARG A 480 -1.64 7.35 0.27
C ARG A 480 -1.55 7.49 -1.25
N LEU A 481 -0.83 8.50 -1.74
CA LEU A 481 -0.75 8.81 -3.17
C LEU A 481 0.67 8.59 -3.69
N THR A 482 0.77 7.80 -4.75
CA THR A 482 1.99 7.60 -5.53
C THR A 482 1.78 8.21 -6.92
N LEU A 483 2.67 9.10 -7.35
CA LEU A 483 2.66 9.64 -8.71
C LEU A 483 3.77 8.97 -9.52
N ILE A 484 3.40 8.44 -10.69
CA ILE A 484 4.22 7.54 -11.48
C ILE A 484 4.55 8.17 -12.84
N PRO A 485 5.53 9.09 -12.93
CA PRO A 485 5.95 9.69 -14.19
C PRO A 485 6.51 8.65 -15.16
N ARG A 486 6.10 8.79 -16.43
CA ARG A 486 6.46 7.94 -17.58
C ARG A 486 6.52 8.80 -18.83
N LEU A 487 7.52 9.65 -18.85
CA LEU A 487 7.65 10.83 -19.69
C LEU A 487 8.49 10.57 -20.94
N GLY A 488 9.35 9.56 -20.91
CA GLY A 488 10.38 9.31 -21.92
C GLY A 488 11.67 10.07 -21.57
N ALA A 489 12.81 9.48 -21.92
CA ALA A 489 14.13 10.02 -21.59
C ALA A 489 14.38 11.42 -22.15
N ASP A 490 13.81 11.71 -23.32
CA ASP A 490 13.91 12.98 -24.03
C ASP A 490 13.15 14.12 -23.33
N ARG A 491 12.07 13.80 -22.60
CA ARG A 491 11.19 14.80 -21.98
C ARG A 491 11.33 14.86 -20.46
N ALA A 492 11.72 13.77 -19.80
CA ALA A 492 11.73 13.66 -18.34
C ALA A 492 12.46 14.83 -17.66
N ALA A 493 13.68 15.16 -18.12
CA ALA A 493 14.49 16.24 -17.54
C ALA A 493 13.84 17.63 -17.64
N THR A 494 12.96 17.85 -18.62
CA THR A 494 12.33 19.17 -18.88
C THR A 494 10.94 19.28 -18.25
N VAL A 495 10.18 18.19 -18.23
CA VAL A 495 8.78 18.19 -17.78
C VAL A 495 8.67 17.92 -16.29
N LEU A 496 9.47 16.99 -15.77
CA LEU A 496 9.32 16.49 -14.41
C LEU A 496 9.48 17.56 -13.31
N PRO A 497 10.46 18.50 -13.36
CA PRO A 497 10.63 19.50 -12.31
C PRO A 497 9.35 20.29 -12.01
N ALA A 498 8.66 20.77 -13.04
CA ALA A 498 7.41 21.52 -12.88
C ALA A 498 6.26 20.67 -12.30
N LEU A 499 6.27 19.35 -12.52
CA LEU A 499 5.29 18.44 -11.92
C LEU A 499 5.59 18.20 -10.43
N LEU A 500 6.87 18.05 -10.07
CA LEU A 500 7.31 17.90 -8.68
C LEU A 500 6.96 19.15 -7.85
N GLU A 501 7.28 20.34 -8.37
CA GLU A 501 6.96 21.62 -7.74
C GLU A 501 5.46 21.79 -7.52
N ALA A 502 4.63 21.46 -8.52
CA ALA A 502 3.18 21.59 -8.40
C ALA A 502 2.55 20.69 -7.33
N ALA A 503 3.12 19.51 -7.07
CA ALA A 503 2.70 18.69 -5.93
C ALA A 503 3.20 19.26 -4.60
N ALA A 504 4.44 19.77 -4.56
CA ALA A 504 5.00 20.39 -3.38
C ALA A 504 4.18 21.62 -2.95
N GLU A 505 3.71 22.44 -3.89
CA GLU A 505 2.83 23.59 -3.64
C GLU A 505 1.50 23.22 -2.99
N THR A 506 0.95 22.02 -3.22
CA THR A 506 -0.27 21.59 -2.51
C THR A 506 0.02 21.15 -1.06
N GLY A 507 1.29 20.94 -0.73
CA GLY A 507 1.73 20.34 0.53
C GLY A 507 1.16 18.94 0.73
N THR A 508 0.90 18.20 -0.35
CA THR A 508 0.44 16.81 -0.30
C THR A 508 1.66 15.88 -0.29
N PRO A 509 1.80 14.97 0.69
CA PRO A 509 2.86 13.99 0.65
C PRO A 509 2.59 13.01 -0.50
N VAL A 510 3.53 12.94 -1.43
CA VAL A 510 3.47 12.10 -2.63
C VAL A 510 4.70 11.20 -2.67
N CYS A 511 4.48 9.90 -2.81
CA CYS A 511 5.55 8.98 -3.19
C CYS A 511 5.80 9.08 -4.70
N TRP A 512 7.01 9.45 -5.11
CA TRP A 512 7.34 9.58 -6.53
C TRP A 512 8.06 8.33 -7.03
N VAL A 513 7.47 7.63 -8.00
CA VAL A 513 8.00 6.36 -8.52
C VAL A 513 8.20 6.45 -10.03
N CYS A 514 9.43 6.31 -10.52
CA CYS A 514 9.72 6.42 -11.94
C CYS A 514 9.24 5.17 -12.71
N ASP A 515 8.44 5.35 -13.76
CA ASP A 515 8.17 4.33 -14.79
C ASP A 515 8.98 4.70 -16.05
N PRO A 516 10.24 4.25 -16.14
CA PRO A 516 11.12 4.55 -17.28
C PRO A 516 10.84 3.66 -18.49
N MET A 517 9.83 2.79 -18.41
CA MET A 517 9.52 1.85 -19.47
C MET A 517 8.56 2.49 -20.46
N HIS A 518 7.48 3.04 -19.89
CA HIS A 518 6.30 3.43 -20.60
C HIS A 518 6.50 4.46 -21.72
N GLY A 519 7.36 5.44 -21.43
CA GLY A 519 7.65 6.57 -22.31
C GLY A 519 8.65 6.26 -23.42
N ASN A 520 9.39 5.15 -23.31
CA ASN A 520 10.50 4.80 -24.19
C ASN A 520 10.20 3.63 -25.14
N THR A 521 8.92 3.33 -25.37
CA THR A 521 8.51 2.30 -26.34
C THR A 521 8.58 2.87 -27.76
N PHE A 522 9.27 2.16 -28.66
CA PHE A 522 9.25 2.42 -30.10
C PHE A 522 8.91 1.13 -30.87
N VAL A 523 8.69 1.25 -32.18
CA VAL A 523 8.39 0.14 -33.08
C VAL A 523 9.52 0.02 -34.10
N THR A 524 10.10 -1.18 -34.24
CA THR A 524 11.16 -1.44 -35.22
C THR A 524 10.62 -1.41 -36.66
N ASP A 525 11.51 -1.41 -37.65
CA ASP A 525 11.13 -1.51 -39.07
C ASP A 525 10.35 -2.80 -39.38
N GLN A 526 10.52 -3.85 -38.57
CA GLN A 526 9.78 -5.10 -38.66
C GLN A 526 8.41 -5.07 -37.95
N GLY A 527 8.01 -3.94 -37.37
CA GLY A 527 6.73 -3.79 -36.69
C GLY A 527 6.70 -4.32 -35.26
N ILE A 528 7.86 -4.71 -34.69
CA ILE A 528 7.95 -5.25 -33.33
C ILE A 528 8.09 -4.08 -32.35
N LYS A 529 7.27 -4.05 -31.31
CA LYS A 529 7.43 -3.08 -30.22
C LYS A 529 8.67 -3.47 -29.40
N THR A 530 9.53 -2.52 -29.09
CA THR A 530 10.66 -2.74 -28.19
C THR A 530 11.00 -1.45 -27.44
N ARG A 531 11.99 -1.51 -26.55
CA ARG A 531 12.50 -0.39 -25.75
C ARG A 531 14.03 -0.45 -25.75
N ARG A 532 14.70 0.70 -25.76
CA ARG A 532 16.17 0.75 -25.60
C ARG A 532 16.50 0.88 -24.12
N VAL A 533 17.26 -0.07 -23.57
CA VAL A 533 17.66 -0.03 -22.15
C VAL A 533 18.45 1.25 -21.82
N ASP A 534 19.18 1.83 -22.78
CA ASP A 534 19.89 3.09 -22.59
C ASP A 534 18.92 4.27 -22.37
N GLU A 535 17.81 4.33 -23.10
CA GLU A 535 16.74 5.33 -22.89
C GLU A 535 16.03 5.08 -21.56
N VAL A 536 15.72 3.83 -21.23
CA VAL A 536 15.14 3.46 -19.92
C VAL A 536 16.04 3.96 -18.78
N THR A 537 17.34 3.66 -18.82
CA THR A 537 18.27 4.13 -17.77
C THR A 537 18.51 5.65 -17.82
N ALA A 538 18.41 6.29 -18.97
CA ALA A 538 18.49 7.75 -19.09
C ALA A 538 17.28 8.43 -18.42
N GLU A 539 16.07 7.90 -18.56
CA GLU A 539 14.90 8.42 -17.85
C GLU A 539 15.02 8.25 -16.33
N ILE A 540 15.58 7.13 -15.84
CA ILE A 540 15.89 6.96 -14.41
C ILE A 540 16.82 8.09 -13.94
N ARG A 541 17.93 8.35 -14.64
CA ARG A 541 18.87 9.43 -14.27
C ARG A 541 18.20 10.80 -14.31
N ALA A 542 17.37 11.07 -15.32
CA ALA A 542 16.62 12.31 -15.41
C ALA A 542 15.62 12.48 -14.26
N PHE A 543 14.96 11.40 -13.83
CA PHE A 543 14.08 11.38 -12.66
C PHE A 543 14.83 11.77 -11.38
N PHE A 544 15.94 11.10 -11.10
CA PHE A 544 16.78 11.43 -9.94
C PHE A 544 17.35 12.85 -10.01
N GLY A 545 17.77 13.30 -11.19
CA GLY A 545 18.22 14.67 -11.43
C GLY A 545 17.16 15.73 -11.13
N ALA A 546 15.92 15.50 -11.57
CA ALA A 546 14.80 16.40 -11.27
C ALA A 546 14.46 16.41 -9.78
N CYS A 547 14.41 15.24 -9.14
CA CYS A 547 14.21 15.11 -7.70
C CYS A 547 15.27 15.89 -6.91
N ARG A 548 16.56 15.79 -7.27
CA ARG A 548 17.65 16.58 -6.64
C ARG A 548 17.44 18.08 -6.83
N ALA A 549 17.08 18.50 -8.05
CA ALA A 549 16.89 19.91 -8.37
C ALA A 549 15.75 20.56 -7.58
N THR A 550 14.71 19.80 -7.24
CA THR A 550 13.53 20.31 -6.50
C THR A 550 13.54 19.94 -5.02
N GLY A 551 14.54 19.18 -4.53
CA GLY A 551 14.59 18.68 -3.15
C GLY A 551 13.54 17.62 -2.80
N VAL A 552 12.88 17.04 -3.81
CA VAL A 552 11.87 15.98 -3.60
C VAL A 552 12.57 14.62 -3.56
N MET A 553 12.17 13.75 -2.63
CA MET A 553 12.77 12.42 -2.50
C MET A 553 12.36 11.48 -3.65
N PRO A 554 13.31 10.76 -4.28
CA PRO A 554 13.02 9.74 -5.28
C PRO A 554 12.51 8.47 -4.57
N GLY A 555 11.19 8.24 -4.64
CA GLY A 555 10.53 7.18 -3.88
C GLY A 555 10.66 5.76 -4.45
N GLY A 556 10.97 5.58 -5.74
CA GLY A 556 11.18 4.24 -6.29
C GLY A 556 11.18 4.09 -7.81
N LEU A 557 11.16 2.83 -8.27
CA LEU A 557 11.02 2.43 -9.67
C LEU A 557 9.80 1.52 -9.90
N HIS A 558 9.15 1.68 -11.07
CA HIS A 558 8.09 0.82 -11.59
C HIS A 558 8.53 0.22 -12.93
N LEU A 559 8.92 -1.06 -12.91
CA LEU A 559 9.51 -1.75 -14.05
C LEU A 559 8.63 -2.91 -14.51
N GLU A 560 8.51 -3.07 -15.83
CA GLU A 560 7.96 -4.28 -16.44
C GLU A 560 9.11 -5.27 -16.69
N THR A 561 9.05 -6.42 -16.04
CA THR A 561 10.19 -7.34 -15.90
C THR A 561 9.76 -8.78 -16.12
N ALA A 562 10.66 -9.57 -16.70
CA ALA A 562 10.56 -11.02 -16.83
C ALA A 562 11.82 -11.65 -16.21
N PRO A 563 11.71 -12.66 -15.32
CA PRO A 563 12.88 -13.39 -14.84
C PRO A 563 13.53 -14.24 -15.94
N GLU A 564 12.77 -14.61 -16.98
CA GLU A 564 13.27 -15.38 -18.10
C GLU A 564 14.23 -14.55 -18.98
N PRO A 565 15.16 -15.20 -19.70
CA PRO A 565 16.07 -14.53 -20.64
C PRO A 565 15.35 -14.13 -21.94
N VAL A 566 14.29 -13.34 -21.83
CA VAL A 566 13.53 -12.82 -22.99
C VAL A 566 14.36 -11.81 -23.77
N THR A 567 14.07 -11.72 -25.07
CA THR A 567 14.67 -10.78 -26.01
C THR A 567 13.64 -9.73 -26.42
N GLU A 568 13.12 -9.00 -25.43
CA GLU A 568 12.01 -8.05 -25.64
C GLU A 568 12.48 -6.59 -25.71
N CYS A 569 13.51 -6.23 -24.93
CA CYS A 569 14.16 -4.92 -24.95
C CYS A 569 15.57 -5.01 -25.56
N VAL A 570 15.96 -4.02 -26.37
CA VAL A 570 17.28 -3.96 -27.02
C VAL A 570 18.31 -3.19 -26.18
N GLY A 571 19.58 -3.47 -26.42
CA GLY A 571 20.71 -2.84 -25.73
C GLY A 571 20.97 -3.47 -24.35
N GLY A 572 21.37 -2.63 -23.41
CA GLY A 572 21.78 -3.04 -22.06
C GLY A 572 23.13 -3.76 -22.06
N TRP A 573 23.51 -4.35 -20.93
CA TRP A 573 24.77 -5.08 -20.77
C TRP A 573 24.95 -6.21 -21.81
N GLN A 574 23.86 -6.87 -22.19
CA GLN A 574 23.86 -7.93 -23.21
C GLN A 574 24.03 -7.41 -24.65
N ARG A 575 23.86 -6.10 -24.89
CA ARG A 575 23.89 -5.48 -26.23
C ARG A 575 22.94 -6.16 -27.23
N LEU A 576 21.75 -6.54 -26.76
CA LEU A 576 20.72 -7.19 -27.59
C LEU A 576 20.36 -6.31 -28.78
N ARG A 577 20.35 -6.90 -29.98
CA ARG A 577 20.04 -6.20 -31.24
C ARG A 577 18.59 -6.43 -31.67
N GLU A 578 18.10 -5.60 -32.58
CA GLU A 578 16.73 -5.70 -33.09
C GLU A 578 16.46 -7.02 -33.84
N ASP A 579 17.47 -7.58 -34.53
CA ASP A 579 17.37 -8.89 -35.21
C ASP A 579 17.25 -10.07 -34.25
N GLU A 580 17.64 -9.89 -32.98
CA GLU A 580 17.59 -10.93 -31.95
C GLU A 580 16.23 -10.97 -31.24
N LEU A 581 15.36 -9.97 -31.44
CA LEU A 581 14.05 -9.88 -30.77
C LEU A 581 13.20 -11.14 -31.02
N ALA A 582 13.20 -11.66 -32.24
CA ALA A 582 12.42 -12.83 -32.63
C ALA A 582 12.84 -14.15 -31.93
N THR A 583 13.96 -14.16 -31.19
CA THR A 583 14.47 -15.36 -30.52
C THR A 583 13.57 -15.81 -29.38
N LYS A 584 13.12 -14.86 -28.54
CA LYS A 584 12.30 -15.11 -27.36
C LYS A 584 11.48 -13.87 -26.98
N TYR A 585 10.54 -13.50 -27.85
CA TYR A 585 9.57 -12.43 -27.63
C TYR A 585 8.24 -13.02 -27.14
N ASP A 586 8.09 -13.16 -25.82
CA ASP A 586 7.01 -13.94 -25.23
C ASP A 586 5.82 -13.08 -24.73
N THR A 587 6.04 -11.76 -24.59
CA THR A 587 5.00 -10.84 -24.11
C THR A 587 3.82 -10.72 -25.10
N ARG A 588 2.60 -10.72 -24.54
CA ARG A 588 1.35 -10.45 -25.28
C ARG A 588 1.02 -8.96 -25.39
N CYS A 589 1.78 -8.09 -24.73
CA CYS A 589 1.49 -6.66 -24.65
C CYS A 589 2.73 -5.81 -24.95
N ASP A 590 3.40 -5.28 -23.93
CA ASP A 590 4.59 -4.45 -24.09
C ASP A 590 5.88 -5.21 -23.68
N PRO A 591 7.04 -4.85 -24.27
CA PRO A 591 8.33 -5.52 -24.07
C PRO A 591 8.90 -5.35 -22.66
N ARG A 592 9.22 -6.46 -21.98
CA ARG A 592 9.73 -6.49 -20.60
C ARG A 592 11.26 -6.45 -20.57
N LEU A 593 11.82 -5.95 -19.47
CA LEU A 593 13.24 -6.14 -19.15
C LEU A 593 13.45 -7.60 -18.72
N ASN A 594 14.47 -8.27 -19.25
CA ASN A 594 14.91 -9.53 -18.65
C ASN A 594 15.63 -9.27 -17.31
N ALA A 595 16.05 -10.34 -16.62
CA ALA A 595 16.71 -10.23 -15.31
C ALA A 595 17.96 -9.34 -15.31
N ALA A 596 18.86 -9.48 -16.30
CA ALA A 596 20.09 -8.68 -16.37
C ALA A 596 19.79 -7.20 -16.61
N GLN A 597 18.87 -6.89 -17.52
CA GLN A 597 18.43 -5.53 -17.80
C GLN A 597 17.69 -4.88 -16.60
N THR A 598 16.94 -5.68 -15.84
CA THR A 598 16.30 -5.24 -14.58
C THR A 598 17.35 -4.84 -13.56
N LEU A 599 18.37 -5.68 -13.33
CA LEU A 599 19.46 -5.38 -12.40
C LEU A 599 20.32 -4.19 -12.87
N GLN A 600 20.46 -3.98 -14.18
CA GLN A 600 21.06 -2.77 -14.73
C GLN A 600 20.28 -1.51 -14.33
N CYS A 601 18.94 -1.53 -14.40
CA CYS A 601 18.13 -0.39 -13.97
C CYS A 601 18.22 -0.13 -12.45
N VAL A 602 18.20 -1.19 -11.65
CA VAL A 602 18.33 -1.10 -10.18
C VAL A 602 19.70 -0.54 -9.79
N THR A 603 20.77 -0.97 -10.45
CA THR A 603 22.12 -0.47 -10.17
C THR A 603 22.30 1.00 -10.56
N VAL A 604 21.63 1.47 -11.62
CA VAL A 604 21.57 2.92 -11.92
C VAL A 604 20.90 3.69 -10.79
N ALA A 605 19.78 3.19 -10.24
CA ALA A 605 19.15 3.84 -9.08
C ALA A 605 20.06 3.80 -7.84
N VAL A 606 20.78 2.69 -7.61
CA VAL A 606 21.81 2.61 -6.55
C VAL A 606 22.86 3.69 -6.77
N ASP A 607 23.43 3.85 -7.96
CA ASP A 607 24.44 4.88 -8.22
C ASP A 607 23.91 6.29 -7.95
N GLU A 608 22.71 6.61 -8.45
CA GLU A 608 22.07 7.91 -8.25
C GLU A 608 21.77 8.21 -6.76
N LEU A 609 21.33 7.21 -5.99
CA LEU A 609 21.12 7.34 -4.54
C LEU A 609 22.41 7.64 -3.77
N GLY A 610 23.57 7.20 -4.26
CA GLY A 610 24.87 7.49 -3.62
C GLY A 610 25.38 8.90 -3.85
N SER A 611 24.81 9.59 -4.84
CA SER A 611 25.10 11.00 -5.11
C SER A 611 24.18 11.96 -4.35
N TRP A 612 23.24 11.40 -3.57
CA TRP A 612 22.30 12.19 -2.78
C TRP A 612 22.99 12.76 -1.53
N PRO A 613 22.84 14.05 -1.21
CA PRO A 613 23.40 14.62 0.02
C PRO A 613 22.82 13.94 1.26
N GLU A 614 23.68 13.66 2.25
CA GLU A 614 23.29 13.13 3.57
C GLU A 614 22.33 14.04 4.35
#